data_AF-Q9TDT9-F1
#
_entry.id   AF-Q9TDT9-F1
#
_cell.length_a   1.000
_cell.length_b   1.000
_cell.length_c   1.000
_cell.angle_alpha   90.00
_cell.angle_beta   90.00
_cell.angle_gamma   90.00
#
_symmetry.space_group_name_H-M   'P 1'
#
loop_
_entity.id
_entity.type
_entity.pdbx_description
1 polymer ?
#
loop_
_entity_poly.entity_id
_entity_poly.type
_entity_poly.pdbx_seq_one_letter_code
_entity_poly.pdbx_strand_id
1 'polypeptide(L)'
;LSAWLLIPSLFFLLISMSLGAGIGWTFYPPLSSYMFSNSNGVDYLMFSLHLAGLSSIFSSINFICTLYTVFMTNIFSRTSIILWSYLFTSILLIVTLPVLAAAITMLLFDRNFSSAFFDPLGGGDPVLFQHMFWFFGHPEVYVLILPGFGIISHICLNISMNCDSFGFYGLLFAMFSIVCLGSSVWGHHMFTVGLDVKTAVFFSSVTMIIGVPTGIKVFTWLYMLLNSRVNKSDPILWWIVSFIVLFTFGGVTGIVLSACVLDNVLHDTWFVVAH
;
A
#
# COMPACT_ATOMS: atom_id res chain seq x y z
N LEU A 1 11.35 2.03 20.70
CA LEU A 1 9.90 2.22 20.97
C LEU A 1 9.03 1.61 19.88
N SER A 2 9.22 1.96 18.59
CA SER A 2 8.47 1.39 17.44
C SER A 2 8.25 -0.14 17.55
N ALA A 3 9.32 -0.95 17.53
CA ALA A 3 9.21 -2.41 17.66
C ALA A 3 8.45 -2.89 18.91
N TRP A 4 8.58 -2.18 20.04
CA TRP A 4 7.92 -2.55 21.29
C TRP A 4 6.41 -2.30 21.28
N LEU A 5 5.91 -1.36 20.47
CA LEU A 5 4.46 -1.12 20.30
C LEU A 5 3.75 -2.25 19.53
N LEU A 6 4.50 -3.05 18.75
CA LEU A 6 3.93 -4.20 18.05
C LEU A 6 3.51 -5.33 18.99
N ILE A 7 4.13 -5.44 20.18
CA ILE A 7 3.77 -6.47 21.17
C ILE A 7 2.35 -6.26 21.71
N PRO A 8 1.98 -5.08 22.28
CA PRO A 8 0.61 -4.84 22.71
C PRO A 8 -0.37 -4.78 21.53
N SER A 9 0.06 -4.35 20.34
CA SER A 9 -0.75 -4.44 19.11
C SER A 9 -1.15 -5.88 18.80
N LEU A 10 -0.19 -6.81 18.82
CA LEU A 10 -0.44 -8.24 18.62
C LEU A 10 -1.36 -8.81 19.70
N PHE A 11 -1.17 -8.41 20.97
CA PHE A 11 -2.04 -8.86 22.05
C PHE A 11 -3.49 -8.43 21.84
N PHE A 12 -3.74 -7.18 21.46
CA PHE A 12 -5.08 -6.72 21.09
C PHE A 12 -5.64 -7.43 19.86
N LEU A 13 -4.82 -7.75 18.86
CA LEU A 13 -5.25 -8.55 17.73
C LEU A 13 -5.71 -9.96 18.16
N LEU A 14 -4.96 -10.62 19.05
CA LEU A 14 -5.32 -11.95 19.56
C LEU A 14 -6.62 -11.92 20.36
N ILE A 15 -6.86 -10.88 21.15
CA ILE A 15 -8.15 -10.68 21.84
C ILE A 15 -9.27 -10.43 20.82
N SER A 16 -9.01 -9.62 19.78
CA SER A 16 -9.97 -9.41 18.70
C SER A 16 -10.35 -10.72 18.01
N MET A 17 -9.38 -11.59 17.75
CA MET A 17 -9.61 -12.90 17.14
C MET A 17 -10.40 -13.84 18.05
N SER A 18 -10.18 -13.80 19.36
CA SER A 18 -10.91 -14.66 20.31
C SER A 18 -12.35 -14.20 20.53
N LEU A 19 -12.61 -12.89 20.51
CA LEU A 19 -13.95 -12.31 20.63
C LEU A 19 -14.69 -12.24 19.29
N GLY A 20 -13.96 -12.27 18.17
CA GLY A 20 -14.46 -12.20 16.81
C GLY A 20 -14.86 -10.78 16.38
N ALA A 21 -14.13 -10.20 15.43
CA ALA A 21 -14.52 -8.93 14.79
C ALA A 21 -15.55 -9.15 13.66
N GLY A 22 -15.29 -10.07 12.73
CA GLY A 22 -16.28 -10.51 11.72
C GLY A 22 -16.69 -9.47 10.66
N ILE A 23 -15.92 -8.40 10.48
CA ILE A 23 -16.29 -7.22 9.68
C ILE A 23 -15.40 -7.03 8.42
N GLY A 24 -14.67 -8.06 8.01
CA GLY A 24 -13.66 -7.98 6.95
C GLY A 24 -12.42 -7.17 7.38
N TRP A 25 -11.41 -7.06 6.50
CA TRP A 25 -10.21 -6.26 6.77
C TRP A 25 -10.41 -4.76 6.47
N THR A 26 -11.52 -4.41 5.79
CA THR A 26 -11.88 -3.03 5.46
C THR A 26 -12.76 -2.37 6.51
N PHE A 27 -13.39 -3.14 7.41
CA PHE A 27 -14.14 -2.64 8.56
C PHE A 27 -15.29 -1.67 8.21
N TYR A 28 -15.95 -1.84 7.07
CA TYR A 28 -16.93 -0.87 6.60
C TYR A 28 -18.15 -0.72 7.52
N PRO A 29 -18.51 0.52 7.91
CA PRO A 29 -19.85 0.81 8.39
C PRO A 29 -20.86 0.64 7.22
N PRO A 30 -22.11 0.25 7.50
CA PRO A 30 -22.68 0.09 8.83
C PRO A 30 -22.36 -1.26 9.50
N LEU A 31 -21.80 -2.24 8.78
CA LEU A 31 -21.55 -3.59 9.33
C LEU A 31 -20.65 -3.55 10.59
N SER A 32 -19.65 -2.66 10.60
CA SER A 32 -18.76 -2.44 11.75
C SER A 32 -19.34 -1.59 12.87
N SER A 33 -20.57 -1.07 12.74
CA SER A 33 -21.23 -0.31 13.82
C SER A 33 -21.71 -1.23 14.93
N TYR A 34 -21.93 -0.67 16.12
CA TYR A 34 -22.37 -1.43 17.29
C TYR A 34 -23.72 -2.13 17.08
N MET A 35 -24.57 -1.62 16.17
CA MET A 35 -25.89 -2.22 15.88
C MET A 35 -25.78 -3.56 15.15
N PHE A 36 -24.80 -3.71 14.25
CA PHE A 36 -24.62 -4.91 13.43
C PHE A 36 -23.52 -5.83 13.96
N SER A 37 -22.51 -5.28 14.66
CA SER A 37 -21.41 -6.03 15.27
C SER A 37 -21.15 -5.58 16.73
N ASN A 38 -21.94 -6.13 17.64
CA ASN A 38 -21.89 -5.81 19.08
C ASN A 38 -20.67 -6.42 19.80
N SER A 39 -19.80 -7.16 19.10
CA SER A 39 -18.61 -7.76 19.69
C SER A 39 -17.57 -6.68 19.99
N ASN A 40 -17.02 -6.73 21.21
CA ASN A 40 -15.85 -5.93 21.59
C ASN A 40 -14.59 -6.30 20.78
N GLY A 41 -14.60 -7.43 20.05
CA GLY A 41 -13.52 -7.83 19.16
C GLY A 41 -13.24 -6.80 18.06
N VAL A 42 -14.26 -6.06 17.61
CA VAL A 42 -14.11 -4.95 16.66
C VAL A 42 -13.30 -3.80 17.27
N ASP A 43 -13.56 -3.45 18.54
CA ASP A 43 -12.86 -2.37 19.23
C ASP A 43 -11.39 -2.73 19.50
N TYR A 44 -11.12 -3.98 19.93
CA TYR A 44 -9.76 -4.49 20.09
C TYR A 44 -8.98 -4.50 18.77
N LEU A 45 -9.63 -4.78 17.64
CA LEU A 45 -9.00 -4.70 16.33
C LEU A 45 -8.54 -3.28 16.00
N MET A 46 -9.42 -2.30 16.25
CA MET A 46 -9.09 -0.89 16.03
C MET A 46 -7.98 -0.42 16.96
N PHE A 47 -7.97 -0.82 18.25
CA PHE A 47 -6.84 -0.52 19.14
C PHE A 47 -5.53 -1.18 18.70
N SER A 48 -5.59 -2.42 18.19
CA SER A 48 -4.43 -3.10 17.61
C SER A 48 -3.82 -2.29 16.46
N LEU A 49 -4.68 -1.82 15.54
CA LEU A 49 -4.26 -1.02 14.39
C LEU A 49 -3.74 0.36 14.77
N HIS A 50 -4.29 1.03 15.80
CA HIS A 50 -3.71 2.27 16.32
C HIS A 50 -2.27 2.08 16.79
N LEU A 51 -2.01 1.02 17.57
CA LEU A 51 -0.67 0.73 18.08
C LEU A 51 0.31 0.35 16.96
N ALA A 52 -0.15 -0.44 15.97
CA ALA A 52 0.64 -0.75 14.78
C ALA A 52 0.95 0.52 13.96
N GLY A 53 -0.05 1.38 13.75
CA GLY A 53 0.13 2.67 13.06
C GLY A 53 1.13 3.59 13.77
N LEU A 54 1.05 3.73 15.09
CA LEU A 54 2.03 4.49 15.88
C LEU A 54 3.45 3.91 15.77
N SER A 55 3.57 2.58 15.78
CA SER A 55 4.86 1.90 15.53
C SER A 55 5.45 2.29 14.17
N SER A 56 4.64 2.25 13.12
CA SER A 56 5.04 2.57 11.74
C SER A 56 5.39 4.05 11.56
N ILE A 57 4.67 4.97 12.21
CA ILE A 57 5.01 6.40 12.20
C ILE A 57 6.39 6.63 12.84
N PHE A 58 6.65 6.06 14.02
CA PHE A 58 7.97 6.21 14.67
C PHE A 58 9.11 5.60 13.86
N SER A 59 8.86 4.45 13.22
CA SER A 59 9.82 3.84 12.30
C SER A 59 10.11 4.77 11.11
N SER A 60 9.06 5.32 10.50
CA SER A 60 9.16 6.19 9.32
C SER A 60 9.94 7.48 9.60
N ILE A 61 9.68 8.13 10.74
CA ILE A 61 10.44 9.31 11.16
C ILE A 61 11.93 8.95 11.32
N ASN A 62 12.23 7.82 11.96
CA ASN A 62 13.60 7.36 12.14
C ASN A 62 14.30 7.09 10.79
N PHE A 63 13.63 6.40 9.86
CA PHE A 63 14.17 6.14 8.52
C PHE A 63 14.41 7.42 7.73
N ILE A 64 13.48 8.38 7.75
CA ILE A 64 13.65 9.67 7.06
C ILE A 64 14.86 10.42 7.60
N CYS A 65 14.96 10.58 8.92
CA CYS A 65 16.10 11.27 9.54
C CYS A 65 17.43 10.57 9.23
N THR A 66 17.46 9.24 9.29
CA THR A 66 18.66 8.45 8.99
C THR A 66 19.05 8.54 7.52
N LEU A 67 18.10 8.43 6.59
CA LEU A 67 18.38 8.48 5.16
C LEU A 67 18.79 9.90 4.74
N TYR A 68 18.19 10.93 5.33
CA TYR A 68 18.60 12.31 5.10
C TYR A 68 20.07 12.55 5.49
N THR A 69 20.51 12.05 6.66
CA THR A 69 21.93 12.18 7.07
C THR A 69 22.87 11.39 6.16
N VAL A 70 22.48 10.18 5.75
CA VAL A 70 23.25 9.36 4.79
C VAL A 70 23.37 10.03 3.43
N PHE A 71 22.32 10.69 2.94
CA PHE A 71 22.34 11.39 1.66
C PHE A 71 23.13 12.71 1.71
N MET A 72 23.18 13.38 2.86
CA MET A 72 23.98 14.59 3.03
C MET A 72 25.48 14.30 3.17
N THR A 73 25.84 13.14 3.76
CA THR A 73 27.23 12.74 3.97
C THR A 73 27.87 12.08 2.75
N ASN A 74 27.09 11.36 1.95
CA ASN A 74 27.57 10.79 0.69
C ASN A 74 27.47 11.81 -0.45
N ILE A 75 28.63 12.28 -0.93
CA ILE A 75 28.77 13.27 -2.02
C ILE A 75 28.27 12.72 -3.38
N PHE A 76 28.02 11.41 -3.50
CA PHE A 76 27.58 10.81 -4.75
C PHE A 76 26.05 10.85 -4.92
N SER A 77 25.61 11.44 -6.03
CA SER A 77 24.22 11.60 -6.47
C SER A 77 23.48 10.29 -6.84
N ARG A 78 24.11 9.13 -6.62
CA ARG A 78 23.59 7.80 -7.00
C ARG A 78 23.78 6.80 -5.85
N THR A 79 23.13 7.08 -4.73
CA THR A 79 23.01 6.13 -3.60
C THR A 79 22.15 4.93 -3.99
N SER A 80 22.33 3.79 -3.31
CA SER A 80 21.62 2.54 -3.65
C SER A 80 20.10 2.74 -3.75
N ILE A 81 19.50 2.17 -4.80
CA ILE A 81 18.07 2.33 -5.11
C ILE A 81 17.15 1.83 -3.98
N ILE A 82 17.64 0.88 -3.17
CA ILE A 82 16.91 0.38 -2.00
C ILE A 82 16.73 1.46 -0.93
N LEU A 83 17.70 2.37 -0.77
CA LEU A 83 17.61 3.48 0.20
C LEU A 83 16.51 4.47 -0.21
N TRP A 84 16.42 4.77 -1.51
CA TRP A 84 15.32 5.57 -2.05
C TRP A 84 13.96 4.91 -1.85
N SER A 85 13.88 3.58 -2.03
CA SER A 85 12.63 2.86 -1.78
C SER A 85 12.17 2.96 -0.32
N TYR A 86 13.09 2.86 0.65
CA TYR A 86 12.77 3.05 2.07
C TYR A 86 12.39 4.49 2.40
N LEU A 87 13.04 5.49 1.78
CA LEU A 87 12.66 6.90 1.96
C LEU A 87 11.22 7.14 1.49
N PHE A 88 10.89 6.70 0.28
CA PHE A 88 9.56 6.84 -0.30
C PHE A 88 8.48 6.12 0.51
N THR A 89 8.76 4.90 0.97
CA THR A 89 7.89 4.13 1.87
C THR A 89 7.62 4.89 3.16
N SER A 90 8.65 5.46 3.77
CA SER A 90 8.54 6.23 5.02
C SER A 90 7.73 7.51 4.84
N ILE A 91 7.87 8.19 3.68
CA ILE A 91 7.07 9.37 3.35
C ILE A 91 5.58 9.00 3.23
N LEU A 92 5.26 7.92 2.48
CA LEU A 92 3.87 7.47 2.34
C LEU A 92 3.24 7.13 3.70
N LEU A 93 3.97 6.41 4.56
CA LEU A 93 3.49 6.05 5.90
C LEU A 93 3.16 7.27 6.77
N ILE A 94 4.01 8.32 6.75
CA ILE A 94 3.74 9.56 7.49
C ILE A 94 2.49 10.28 6.97
N VAL A 95 2.29 10.29 5.65
CA VAL A 95 1.16 11.00 5.03
C VAL A 95 -0.16 10.25 5.25
N THR A 96 -0.16 8.92 5.24
CA THR A 96 -1.38 8.12 5.07
C THR A 96 -1.90 7.53 6.38
N LEU A 97 -1.02 7.11 7.30
CA LEU A 97 -1.44 6.53 8.58
C LEU A 97 -2.28 7.46 9.46
N PRO A 98 -2.06 8.78 9.51
CA PRO A 98 -2.95 9.68 10.25
C PRO A 98 -4.40 9.63 9.76
N VAL A 99 -4.62 9.42 8.46
CA VAL A 99 -5.97 9.32 7.88
C VAL A 99 -6.66 8.04 8.32
N LEU A 100 -5.94 6.90 8.29
CA LEU A 100 -6.48 5.65 8.86
C LEU A 100 -6.83 5.83 10.33
N ALA A 101 -5.89 6.34 11.14
CA ALA A 101 -6.09 6.54 12.58
C ALA A 101 -7.32 7.42 12.86
N ALA A 102 -7.53 8.48 12.09
CA ALA A 102 -8.73 9.31 12.17
C ALA A 102 -10.01 8.52 11.84
N ALA A 103 -10.01 7.75 10.74
CA ALA A 103 -11.17 6.94 10.33
C ALA A 103 -11.58 5.92 11.40
N ILE A 104 -10.61 5.16 11.93
CA ILE A 104 -10.90 4.16 12.97
C ILE A 104 -11.20 4.79 14.34
N THR A 105 -10.66 5.98 14.64
CA THR A 105 -11.06 6.75 15.84
C THR A 105 -12.52 7.20 15.72
N MET A 106 -12.92 7.76 14.58
CA MET A 106 -14.32 8.16 14.35
C MET A 106 -15.27 6.95 14.44
N LEU A 107 -14.86 5.80 13.92
CA LEU A 107 -15.68 4.58 14.02
C LEU A 107 -15.77 4.07 15.47
N LEU A 108 -14.69 4.14 16.26
CA LEU A 108 -14.74 3.86 17.70
C LEU A 108 -15.71 4.81 18.42
N PHE A 109 -15.76 6.08 18.02
CA PHE A 109 -16.69 7.06 18.58
C PHE A 109 -18.14 6.76 18.21
N ASP A 110 -18.41 6.38 16.96
CA ASP A 110 -19.76 5.97 16.54
C ASP A 110 -20.23 4.72 17.30
N ARG A 111 -19.31 3.79 17.58
CA ARG A 111 -19.61 2.58 18.34
C ARG A 111 -19.83 2.80 19.84
N ASN A 112 -19.04 3.67 20.47
CA ASN A 112 -18.93 3.71 21.94
C ASN A 112 -19.33 5.04 22.58
N PHE A 113 -19.39 6.13 21.82
CA PHE A 113 -19.58 7.48 22.33
C PHE A 113 -20.76 8.22 21.68
N SER A 114 -21.65 7.50 20.99
CA SER A 114 -22.88 8.03 20.39
C SER A 114 -22.66 9.19 19.40
N SER A 115 -21.49 9.25 18.76
CA SER A 115 -21.35 10.09 17.57
C SER A 115 -22.02 9.43 16.36
N ALA A 116 -22.11 10.19 15.26
CA ALA A 116 -22.67 9.72 14.01
C ALA A 116 -21.87 10.25 12.81
N PHE A 117 -20.56 9.95 12.77
CA PHE A 117 -19.71 10.28 11.62
C PHE A 117 -20.12 9.49 10.37
N PHE A 118 -20.46 8.21 10.54
CA PHE A 118 -20.77 7.28 9.45
C PHE A 118 -22.19 6.71 9.54
N ASP A 119 -22.96 7.03 10.57
CA ASP A 119 -24.35 6.59 10.73
C ASP A 119 -25.34 7.57 10.04
N PRO A 120 -26.04 7.15 8.97
CA PRO A 120 -27.05 7.98 8.31
C PRO A 120 -28.18 8.45 9.21
N LEU A 121 -28.52 7.71 10.29
CA LEU A 121 -29.59 8.11 11.21
C LEU A 121 -29.24 9.38 11.98
N GLY A 122 -27.95 9.64 12.20
CA GLY A 122 -27.44 10.88 12.79
C GLY A 122 -26.91 11.88 11.75
N GLY A 123 -27.10 11.63 10.45
CA GLY A 123 -26.63 12.48 9.35
C GLY A 123 -25.21 12.21 8.86
N GLY A 124 -24.58 11.11 9.31
CA GLY A 124 -23.28 10.65 8.83
C GLY A 124 -23.36 9.93 7.47
N ASP A 125 -22.19 9.60 6.91
CA ASP A 125 -22.09 8.95 5.60
C ASP A 125 -21.12 7.73 5.64
N PRO A 126 -21.59 6.50 5.43
CA PRO A 126 -20.73 5.32 5.33
C PRO A 126 -19.68 5.41 4.20
N VAL A 127 -19.97 6.14 3.11
CA VAL A 127 -19.03 6.31 1.98
C VAL A 127 -17.84 7.19 2.39
N LEU A 128 -18.02 8.10 3.34
CA LEU A 128 -16.91 8.86 3.93
C LEU A 128 -15.87 7.93 4.56
N PHE A 129 -16.30 6.90 5.29
CA PHE A 129 -15.37 5.91 5.86
C PHE A 129 -14.57 5.23 4.75
N GLN A 130 -15.24 4.81 3.66
CA GLN A 130 -14.56 4.16 2.54
C GLN A 130 -13.52 5.08 1.90
N HIS A 131 -13.83 6.37 1.70
CA HIS A 131 -12.86 7.33 1.17
C HIS A 131 -11.65 7.45 2.07
N MET A 132 -11.83 7.57 3.40
CA MET A 132 -10.70 7.67 4.33
C MET A 132 -9.88 6.39 4.40
N PHE A 133 -10.57 5.24 4.46
CA PHE A 133 -9.92 3.94 4.49
C PHE A 133 -9.08 3.73 3.24
N TRP A 134 -9.62 4.00 2.04
CA TRP A 134 -8.87 3.79 0.81
C TRP A 134 -7.83 4.86 0.52
N PHE A 135 -8.02 6.09 1.00
CA PHE A 135 -6.99 7.13 0.96
C PHE A 135 -5.73 6.66 1.69
N PHE A 136 -5.88 5.86 2.75
CA PHE A 136 -4.78 5.10 3.34
C PHE A 136 -4.45 3.83 2.55
N GLY A 137 -5.45 3.00 2.25
CA GLY A 137 -5.29 1.62 1.82
C GLY A 137 -4.60 1.47 0.47
N HIS A 138 -4.85 2.38 -0.48
CA HIS A 138 -4.15 2.32 -1.77
C HIS A 138 -2.67 2.73 -1.66
N PRO A 139 -2.30 3.82 -0.99
CA PRO A 139 -0.90 4.06 -0.64
C PRO A 139 -0.23 2.93 0.16
N GLU A 140 -0.95 2.26 1.06
CA GLU A 140 -0.40 1.16 1.86
C GLU A 140 0.05 -0.03 0.99
N VAL A 141 -0.67 -0.36 -0.09
CA VAL A 141 -0.17 -1.41 -1.00
C VAL A 141 1.15 -1.00 -1.67
N TYR A 142 1.40 0.30 -1.86
CA TYR A 142 2.71 0.78 -2.31
C TYR A 142 3.78 0.76 -1.22
N VAL A 143 3.41 1.04 0.03
CA VAL A 143 4.31 0.86 1.18
C VAL A 143 4.85 -0.57 1.22
N LEU A 144 4.03 -1.56 0.90
CA LEU A 144 4.45 -2.97 0.84
C LEU A 144 5.36 -3.27 -0.36
N ILE A 145 5.03 -2.78 -1.56
CA ILE A 145 5.76 -3.17 -2.78
C ILE A 145 7.03 -2.35 -3.05
N LEU A 146 7.11 -1.09 -2.60
CA LEU A 146 8.26 -0.21 -2.87
C LEU A 146 9.58 -0.79 -2.31
N PRO A 147 9.67 -1.24 -1.05
CA PRO A 147 10.86 -1.92 -0.55
C PRO A 147 11.17 -3.20 -1.33
N GLY A 148 10.13 -3.97 -1.68
CA GLY A 148 10.25 -5.14 -2.55
C GLY A 148 10.94 -4.80 -3.87
N PHE A 149 10.52 -3.72 -4.53
CA PHE A 149 11.18 -3.25 -5.74
C PHE A 149 12.63 -2.80 -5.52
N GLY A 150 12.94 -2.18 -4.38
CA GLY A 150 14.30 -1.83 -4.01
C GLY A 150 15.20 -3.07 -3.88
N ILE A 151 14.68 -4.11 -3.23
CA ILE A 151 15.35 -5.40 -3.05
C ILE A 151 15.57 -6.09 -4.40
N ILE A 152 14.54 -6.20 -5.25
CA ILE A 152 14.66 -6.80 -6.59
C ILE A 152 15.70 -6.06 -7.43
N SER A 153 15.68 -4.72 -7.42
CA SER A 153 16.65 -3.92 -8.16
C SER A 153 18.08 -4.16 -7.66
N HIS A 154 18.28 -4.27 -6.35
CA HIS A 154 19.59 -4.55 -5.75
C HIS A 154 20.09 -5.96 -6.07
N ILE A 155 19.21 -6.96 -6.03
CA ILE A 155 19.55 -8.34 -6.41
C ILE A 155 19.92 -8.40 -7.90
N CYS A 156 19.12 -7.80 -8.79
CA CYS A 156 19.42 -7.74 -10.22
C CYS A 156 20.77 -7.07 -10.50
N LEU A 157 21.11 -5.98 -9.79
CA LEU A 157 22.40 -5.32 -9.89
C LEU A 157 23.55 -6.26 -9.50
N ASN A 158 23.45 -6.90 -8.33
CA ASN A 158 24.50 -7.80 -7.82
C ASN A 158 24.70 -9.01 -8.72
N ILE A 159 23.61 -9.65 -9.13
CA ILE A 159 23.63 -10.85 -9.97
C ILE A 159 24.15 -10.52 -11.38
N SER A 160 23.80 -9.35 -11.92
CA SER A 160 24.33 -8.89 -13.21
C SER A 160 25.79 -8.46 -13.19
N MET A 161 26.40 -8.30 -12.00
CA MET A 161 27.77 -7.81 -11.82
C MET A 161 28.02 -6.46 -12.51
N ASN A 162 26.97 -5.67 -12.70
CA ASN A 162 27.07 -4.33 -13.27
C ASN A 162 27.61 -3.37 -12.21
N CYS A 163 28.42 -2.39 -12.62
CA CYS A 163 28.93 -1.37 -11.70
C CYS A 163 27.82 -0.42 -11.19
N ASP A 164 26.69 -0.36 -11.90
CA ASP A 164 25.56 0.50 -11.58
C ASP A 164 24.26 -0.11 -12.13
N SER A 165 23.13 0.25 -11.51
CA SER A 165 21.83 -0.11 -12.05
C SER A 165 21.59 0.55 -13.41
N PHE A 166 21.21 -0.26 -14.40
CA PHE A 166 20.75 0.28 -15.67
C PHE A 166 19.57 1.23 -15.41
N GLY A 167 19.58 2.41 -16.02
CA GLY A 167 18.48 3.36 -15.87
C GLY A 167 18.19 3.79 -14.42
N PHE A 168 19.19 3.95 -13.55
CA PHE A 168 19.01 4.39 -12.15
C PHE A 168 18.00 5.52 -11.97
N TYR A 169 18.15 6.62 -12.73
CA TYR A 169 17.20 7.74 -12.65
C TYR A 169 15.80 7.36 -13.13
N GLY A 170 15.69 6.44 -14.09
CA GLY A 170 14.42 5.84 -14.49
C GLY A 170 13.76 5.06 -13.35
N LEU A 171 14.52 4.20 -12.64
CA LEU A 171 14.03 3.49 -11.45
C LEU A 171 13.62 4.44 -10.33
N LEU A 172 14.41 5.49 -10.11
CA LEU A 172 14.17 6.50 -9.09
C LEU A 172 12.90 7.31 -9.38
N PHE A 173 12.80 7.88 -10.58
CA PHE A 173 11.64 8.68 -10.97
C PHE A 173 10.39 7.82 -11.16
N ALA A 174 10.52 6.54 -11.53
CA ALA A 174 9.41 5.61 -11.51
C ALA A 174 8.85 5.43 -10.09
N MET A 175 9.71 5.24 -9.08
CA MET A 175 9.25 5.15 -7.69
C MET A 175 8.65 6.45 -7.19
N PHE A 176 9.28 7.58 -7.50
CA PHE A 176 8.73 8.90 -7.16
C PHE A 176 7.34 9.11 -7.78
N SER A 177 7.17 8.75 -9.06
CA SER A 177 5.87 8.81 -9.74
C SER A 177 4.84 7.89 -9.08
N ILE A 178 5.21 6.68 -8.66
CA ILE A 178 4.31 5.77 -7.92
C ILE A 178 3.88 6.39 -6.58
N VAL A 179 4.78 7.04 -5.84
CA VAL A 179 4.42 7.73 -4.58
C VAL A 179 3.40 8.84 -4.83
N CYS A 180 3.65 9.71 -5.82
CA CYS A 180 2.78 10.84 -6.11
C CYS A 180 1.41 10.38 -6.64
N LEU A 181 1.40 9.51 -7.65
CA LEU A 181 0.17 9.02 -8.27
C LEU A 181 -0.58 8.05 -7.35
N GLY A 182 0.13 7.23 -6.59
CA GLY A 182 -0.49 6.31 -5.64
C GLY A 182 -1.28 7.02 -4.54
N SER A 183 -0.87 8.23 -4.18
CA SER A 183 -1.61 9.08 -3.23
C SER A 183 -2.87 9.73 -3.83
N SER A 184 -3.10 9.61 -5.15
CA SER A 184 -4.20 10.28 -5.85
C SER A 184 -5.19 9.34 -6.56
N VAL A 185 -5.10 8.03 -6.35
CA VAL A 185 -5.92 7.04 -7.09
C VAL A 185 -6.87 6.19 -6.23
N TRP A 186 -6.96 6.45 -4.93
CA TRP A 186 -7.70 5.59 -4.00
C TRP A 186 -9.17 5.31 -4.38
N GLY A 187 -9.83 6.25 -5.07
CA GLY A 187 -11.22 6.13 -5.47
C GLY A 187 -11.51 4.95 -6.40
N HIS A 188 -10.48 4.33 -6.98
CA HIS A 188 -10.66 3.15 -7.83
C HIS A 188 -11.14 1.90 -7.09
N HIS A 189 -11.05 1.87 -5.77
CA HIS A 189 -11.57 0.78 -4.93
C HIS A 189 -13.05 0.98 -4.62
N MET A 190 -13.66 2.01 -5.21
CA MET A 190 -14.97 2.53 -4.84
C MET A 190 -15.81 2.81 -6.09
N PHE A 191 -15.49 2.25 -7.26
CA PHE A 191 -16.23 2.56 -8.49
C PHE A 191 -17.72 2.20 -8.41
N THR A 192 -18.05 1.19 -7.59
CA THR A 192 -19.40 0.67 -7.40
C THR A 192 -20.23 1.46 -6.37
N VAL A 193 -19.65 2.44 -5.66
CA VAL A 193 -20.40 3.24 -4.65
C VAL A 193 -21.28 4.33 -5.26
N GLY A 194 -21.25 4.50 -6.58
CA GLY A 194 -22.04 5.50 -7.30
C GLY A 194 -21.32 6.84 -7.50
N LEU A 195 -20.00 6.84 -7.67
CA LEU A 195 -19.24 8.04 -8.08
C LEU A 195 -19.81 8.62 -9.38
N ASP A 196 -19.77 9.95 -9.54
CA ASP A 196 -20.13 10.57 -10.80
C ASP A 196 -19.15 10.16 -11.92
N VAL A 197 -19.63 10.17 -13.16
CA VAL A 197 -18.87 9.67 -14.32
C VAL A 197 -17.52 10.37 -14.48
N LYS A 198 -17.43 11.68 -14.20
CA LYS A 198 -16.17 12.42 -14.38
C LYS A 198 -15.14 11.99 -13.35
N THR A 199 -15.58 11.85 -12.09
CA THR A 199 -14.72 11.36 -11.00
C THR A 199 -14.26 9.92 -11.25
N ALA A 200 -15.15 9.03 -11.68
CA ALA A 200 -14.80 7.65 -12.01
C ALA A 200 -13.79 7.57 -13.17
N VAL A 201 -14.01 8.32 -14.24
CA VAL A 201 -13.08 8.37 -15.40
C VAL A 201 -11.73 8.96 -14.99
N PHE A 202 -11.70 9.98 -14.12
CA PHE A 202 -10.44 10.52 -13.58
C PHE A 202 -9.64 9.44 -12.84
N PHE A 203 -10.25 8.79 -11.83
CA PHE A 203 -9.57 7.74 -11.05
C PHE A 203 -9.13 6.57 -11.93
N SER A 204 -9.95 6.17 -12.90
CA SER A 204 -9.61 5.13 -13.86
C SER A 204 -8.38 5.50 -14.69
N SER A 205 -8.37 6.72 -15.24
CA SER A 205 -7.28 7.21 -16.10
C SER A 205 -5.96 7.32 -15.33
N VAL A 206 -5.98 7.90 -14.13
CA VAL A 206 -4.76 8.07 -13.33
C VAL A 206 -4.24 6.72 -12.84
N THR A 207 -5.11 5.77 -12.47
CA THR A 207 -4.70 4.41 -12.10
C THR A 207 -3.98 3.71 -13.25
N MET A 208 -4.51 3.77 -14.47
CA MET A 208 -3.86 3.18 -15.66
C MET A 208 -2.45 3.76 -15.89
N ILE A 209 -2.26 5.06 -15.63
CA ILE A 209 -0.95 5.72 -15.80
C ILE A 209 0.11 5.11 -14.87
N ILE A 210 -0.24 4.59 -13.69
CA ILE A 210 0.71 3.95 -12.76
C ILE A 210 1.33 2.67 -13.37
N GLY A 211 0.69 2.06 -14.37
CA GLY A 211 1.27 0.98 -15.16
C GLY A 211 2.58 1.38 -15.85
N VAL A 212 2.74 2.65 -16.23
CA VAL A 212 3.94 3.17 -16.92
C VAL A 212 5.20 3.14 -16.04
N PRO A 213 5.27 3.80 -14.87
CA PRO A 213 6.44 3.72 -14.00
C PRO A 213 6.72 2.29 -13.53
N THR A 214 5.68 1.47 -13.32
CA THR A 214 5.85 0.05 -12.99
C THR A 214 6.51 -0.71 -14.13
N GLY A 215 6.08 -0.49 -15.38
CA GLY A 215 6.68 -1.06 -16.58
C GLY A 215 8.16 -0.67 -16.75
N ILE A 216 8.51 0.60 -16.53
CA ILE A 216 9.92 1.07 -16.58
C ILE A 216 10.80 0.19 -15.69
N LYS A 217 10.34 -0.15 -14.48
CA LYS A 217 11.10 -0.97 -13.54
C LYS A 217 11.26 -2.41 -14.02
N VAL A 218 10.15 -3.02 -14.48
CA VAL A 218 10.16 -4.39 -15.03
C VAL A 218 11.15 -4.51 -16.20
N PHE A 219 11.08 -3.59 -17.18
CA PHE A 219 11.99 -3.60 -18.33
C PHE A 219 13.44 -3.37 -17.92
N THR A 220 13.67 -2.52 -16.92
CA THR A 220 15.01 -2.28 -16.39
C THR A 220 15.61 -3.54 -15.75
N TRP A 221 14.83 -4.30 -14.97
CA TRP A 221 15.30 -5.57 -14.41
C TRP A 221 15.58 -6.61 -15.47
N LEU A 222 14.67 -6.77 -16.44
CA LEU A 222 14.87 -7.68 -17.57
C LEU A 222 16.15 -7.34 -18.33
N TYR A 223 16.41 -6.05 -18.60
CA TYR A 223 17.62 -5.62 -19.28
C TYR A 223 18.90 -5.94 -18.49
N MET A 224 18.91 -5.74 -17.17
CA MET A 224 20.06 -6.10 -16.33
C MET A 224 20.33 -7.62 -16.35
N LEU A 225 19.28 -8.44 -16.32
CA LEU A 225 19.40 -9.90 -16.34
C LEU A 225 19.79 -10.45 -17.71
N LEU A 226 19.25 -9.90 -18.81
CA LEU A 226 19.57 -10.35 -20.18
C LEU A 226 21.05 -10.21 -20.52
N ASN A 227 21.70 -9.18 -19.98
CA ASN A 227 23.13 -8.91 -20.19
C ASN A 227 24.03 -9.56 -19.13
N SER A 228 23.47 -10.36 -18.23
CA SER A 228 24.20 -10.97 -17.12
C SER A 228 24.84 -12.31 -17.52
N ARG A 229 25.99 -12.64 -16.91
CA ARG A 229 26.66 -13.94 -17.08
C ARG A 229 26.35 -14.88 -15.92
N VAL A 230 25.10 -14.91 -15.51
CA VAL A 230 24.66 -15.60 -14.29
C VAL A 230 24.57 -17.09 -14.54
N ASN A 231 24.96 -17.87 -13.54
CA ASN A 231 24.78 -19.30 -13.58
C ASN A 231 23.28 -19.65 -13.56
N LYS A 232 22.79 -20.35 -14.60
CA LYS A 232 21.39 -20.78 -14.69
C LYS A 232 20.97 -21.76 -13.60
N SER A 233 21.92 -22.37 -12.88
CA SER A 233 21.62 -23.21 -11.72
C SER A 233 21.44 -22.42 -10.42
N ASP A 234 21.64 -21.09 -10.42
CA ASP A 234 21.45 -20.26 -9.24
C ASP A 234 19.94 -20.13 -8.93
N PRO A 235 19.47 -20.59 -7.74
CA PRO A 235 18.06 -20.49 -7.37
C PRO A 235 17.58 -19.03 -7.29
N ILE A 236 18.45 -18.07 -7.00
CA ILE A 236 18.06 -16.65 -6.87
C ILE A 236 17.64 -16.09 -8.23
N LEU A 237 18.30 -16.50 -9.32
CA LEU A 237 17.91 -16.10 -10.68
C LEU A 237 16.45 -16.51 -10.95
N TRP A 238 16.09 -17.75 -10.65
CA TRP A 238 14.74 -18.26 -10.88
C TRP A 238 13.70 -17.62 -9.97
N TRP A 239 14.07 -17.30 -8.72
CA TRP A 239 13.20 -16.53 -7.84
C TRP A 239 12.89 -15.14 -8.39
N ILE A 240 13.91 -14.42 -8.89
CA ILE A 240 13.73 -13.10 -9.53
C ILE A 240 12.91 -13.19 -10.81
N VAL A 241 13.20 -14.15 -11.69
CA VAL A 241 12.42 -14.35 -12.92
C VAL A 241 10.96 -14.68 -12.59
N SER A 242 10.72 -15.53 -11.59
CA SER A 242 9.36 -15.86 -11.13
C SER A 242 8.64 -14.63 -10.58
N PHE A 243 9.34 -13.81 -9.78
CA PHE A 243 8.79 -12.52 -9.33
C PHE A 243 8.40 -11.65 -10.52
N ILE A 244 9.29 -11.43 -11.50
CA ILE A 244 9.00 -10.57 -12.65
C ILE A 244 7.80 -11.10 -13.44
N VAL A 245 7.69 -12.42 -13.66
CA VAL A 245 6.58 -13.02 -14.40
C VAL A 245 5.26 -12.92 -13.63
N LEU A 246 5.22 -13.33 -12.37
CA LEU A 246 3.99 -13.28 -11.57
C LEU A 246 3.53 -11.84 -11.31
N PHE A 247 4.47 -10.95 -11.01
CA PHE A 247 4.19 -9.53 -10.81
C PHE A 247 3.67 -8.86 -12.10
N THR A 248 4.18 -9.23 -13.28
CA THR A 248 3.64 -8.70 -14.54
C THR A 248 2.25 -9.25 -14.85
N PHE A 249 1.97 -10.54 -14.60
CA PHE A 249 0.62 -11.08 -14.75
C PHE A 249 -0.39 -10.38 -13.84
N GLY A 250 -0.07 -10.25 -12.54
CA GLY A 250 -0.90 -9.48 -11.60
C GLY A 250 -1.03 -8.01 -12.02
N GLY A 251 0.05 -7.38 -12.48
CA GLY A 251 0.00 -6.00 -12.99
C GLY A 251 -0.96 -5.83 -14.19
N VAL A 252 -1.00 -6.77 -15.12
CA VAL A 252 -1.91 -6.72 -16.27
C VAL A 252 -3.37 -6.89 -15.84
N THR A 253 -3.67 -7.80 -14.90
CA THR A 253 -5.04 -7.93 -14.35
C THR A 253 -5.46 -6.68 -13.58
N GLY A 254 -4.51 -5.99 -12.92
CA GLY A 254 -4.76 -4.70 -12.27
C GLY A 254 -5.11 -3.58 -13.25
N ILE A 255 -4.51 -3.57 -14.44
CA ILE A 255 -4.92 -2.63 -15.51
C ILE A 255 -6.36 -2.91 -15.94
N VAL A 256 -6.80 -4.17 -15.98
CA VAL A 256 -8.21 -4.50 -16.25
C VAL A 256 -9.13 -3.93 -15.16
N LEU A 257 -8.78 -4.12 -13.88
CA LEU A 257 -9.56 -3.57 -12.74
C LEU A 257 -9.53 -2.04 -12.67
N SER A 258 -8.49 -1.40 -13.20
CA SER A 258 -8.44 0.06 -13.25
C SER A 258 -9.51 0.68 -14.16
N ALA A 259 -10.12 -0.10 -15.05
CA ALA A 259 -11.20 0.36 -15.91
C ALA A 259 -12.53 0.36 -15.16
N CYS A 260 -13.06 1.55 -14.83
CA CYS A 260 -14.27 1.69 -14.02
C CYS A 260 -15.52 1.00 -14.63
N VAL A 261 -15.58 0.87 -15.96
CA VAL A 261 -16.67 0.16 -16.65
C VAL A 261 -16.60 -1.35 -16.40
N LEU A 262 -15.39 -1.92 -16.38
CA LEU A 262 -15.18 -3.35 -16.13
C LEU A 262 -15.32 -3.67 -14.63
N ASP A 263 -14.86 -2.76 -13.76
CA ASP A 263 -14.95 -2.95 -12.32
C ASP A 263 -16.41 -3.11 -11.86
N ASN A 264 -17.39 -2.47 -12.51
CA ASN A 264 -18.82 -2.70 -12.20
C ASN A 264 -19.26 -4.18 -12.25
N VAL A 265 -18.56 -5.04 -13.00
CA VAL A 265 -18.86 -6.48 -13.11
C VAL A 265 -17.86 -7.33 -12.32
N LEU A 266 -16.64 -6.82 -12.08
CA LEU A 266 -15.54 -7.56 -11.46
C LEU A 266 -15.37 -7.27 -9.97
N HIS A 267 -15.89 -6.15 -9.48
CA HIS A 267 -15.77 -5.69 -8.10
C HIS A 267 -16.28 -6.74 -7.12
N ASP A 268 -15.54 -6.95 -6.02
CA ASP A 268 -15.82 -7.95 -4.99
C ASP A 268 -16.00 -9.40 -5.49
N THR A 269 -15.56 -9.71 -6.71
CA THR A 269 -15.48 -11.09 -7.21
C THR A 269 -14.10 -11.70 -6.93
N TRP A 270 -13.98 -13.02 -7.14
CA TRP A 270 -12.70 -13.73 -7.09
C TRP A 270 -11.65 -13.20 -8.08
N PHE A 271 -12.03 -12.39 -9.08
CA PHE A 271 -11.06 -11.74 -9.97
C PHE A 271 -10.17 -10.76 -9.20
N VAL A 272 -10.76 -9.97 -8.28
CA VAL A 272 -10.01 -9.01 -7.45
C VAL A 272 -9.07 -9.72 -6.48
N VAL A 273 -9.47 -10.89 -5.96
CA VAL A 273 -8.65 -11.69 -5.03
C VAL A 273 -7.51 -12.42 -5.78
N ALA A 274 -7.73 -12.80 -7.03
CA ALA A 274 -6.73 -13.46 -7.86
C ALA A 274 -5.71 -12.48 -8.47
N HIS A 275 -6.11 -11.22 -8.66
CA HIS A 275 -5.24 -10.11 -9.01
C HIS A 275 -4.24 -9.82 -7.89
#